data_AF-A0A240ULG3-F1
#
_entry.id   AF-A0A240ULG3-F1
#
_cell.length_a   1.000
_cell.length_b   1.000
_cell.length_c   1.000
_cell.angle_alpha   90.00
_cell.angle_beta   90.00
_cell.angle_gamma   90.00
#
_symmetry.space_group_name_H-M   'P 1'
#
loop_
_entity.id
_entity.type
_entity.pdbx_description
1 polymer ?
#
loop_
_entity_poly.entity_id
_entity_poly.type
_entity_poly.pdbx_seq_one_letter_code
_entity_poly.pdbx_strand_id
1 'polypeptide(L)'
;MRWRSRRWPSRFRLRFSGRVSVLFTSLFLPSNAWRSAVLMIAVTLVAGCASGGGGGGGRYAMSRDAYPDRQVDVSNVPDAVPRVEPLSRSGNQSTYQVLGKRYHVLSSSKGYTQTGRASFYGQKFQGYDTANGEQYDMYTMSAAHRSLPLPTFARVTNLANDRSVIVRVNDRGPFHDDRLIDLSYAAASRLDMLGAGTARVRVTAIDPRQWQARHNNSQQVAAHTDHSPGASRMQTSAPQEAAVSSTQQPAPVAGRNDANSVVYLQVAALGSDEHAQALRDRLEARLSRPVRVTRHAAMHRVQVGPLDDPIMVESVRSELHEAGYDQLHQVTGSD
;
A
#
# COMPACT_ATOMS: atom_id res chain seq x y z
N MET A 1 -1.17 59.18 -9.14
CA MET A 1 -1.49 58.14 -10.15
C MET A 1 -2.90 57.63 -9.90
N ARG A 2 -3.80 57.85 -10.87
CA ARG A 2 -5.25 57.72 -10.76
C ARG A 2 -5.67 56.53 -11.64
N TRP A 3 -6.01 55.39 -11.04
CA TRP A 3 -6.49 54.23 -11.81
C TRP A 3 -8.00 54.29 -11.95
N ARG A 4 -8.43 54.49 -13.20
CA ARG A 4 -9.83 54.53 -13.65
C ARG A 4 -10.39 53.10 -13.74
N SER A 5 -11.63 52.99 -13.27
CA SER A 5 -12.59 51.92 -13.49
C SER A 5 -12.73 51.49 -14.95
N ARG A 6 -12.81 50.19 -15.21
CA ARG A 6 -13.45 49.62 -16.41
C ARG A 6 -14.57 48.68 -15.99
N ARG A 7 -15.80 49.13 -16.29
CA ARG A 7 -17.03 48.33 -16.29
C ARG A 7 -17.01 47.36 -17.47
N TRP A 8 -17.48 46.14 -17.27
CA TRP A 8 -17.84 45.21 -18.35
C TRP A 8 -19.36 45.02 -18.37
N PRO A 9 -19.98 44.89 -19.55
CA PRO A 9 -21.42 44.88 -19.69
C PRO A 9 -22.04 43.51 -19.44
N SER A 10 -23.31 43.60 -19.10
CA SER A 10 -24.23 42.54 -18.73
C SER A 10 -24.90 41.84 -19.92
N ARG A 11 -25.38 40.61 -19.65
CA ARG A 11 -26.49 39.86 -20.30
C ARG A 11 -26.12 39.00 -21.52
N PHE A 12 -26.15 37.69 -21.30
CA PHE A 12 -26.68 36.73 -22.27
C PHE A 12 -27.70 35.83 -21.56
N ARG A 13 -28.99 36.05 -21.84
CA ARG A 13 -30.08 35.14 -21.51
C ARG A 13 -30.35 34.29 -22.75
N LEU A 14 -30.06 33.01 -22.71
CA LEU A 14 -30.59 32.06 -23.68
C LEU A 14 -31.98 31.61 -23.21
N ARG A 15 -33.00 32.05 -23.96
CA ARG A 15 -34.35 31.50 -23.94
C ARG A 15 -34.35 30.23 -24.81
N PHE A 16 -34.59 29.07 -24.23
CA PHE A 16 -35.05 27.90 -24.98
C PHE A 16 -36.58 27.88 -24.90
N SER A 17 -37.24 28.15 -26.03
CA SER A 17 -38.67 27.92 -26.23
C SER A 17 -38.84 26.71 -27.13
N GLY A 18 -39.06 25.54 -26.55
CA GLY A 18 -39.46 24.33 -27.26
C GLY A 18 -40.75 23.81 -26.66
N ARG A 19 -41.88 24.09 -27.32
CA ARG A 19 -43.18 23.47 -27.02
C ARG A 19 -43.12 22.01 -27.48
N VAL A 20 -43.16 21.07 -26.54
CA VAL A 20 -43.47 19.67 -26.85
C VAL A 20 -44.97 19.49 -26.67
N SER A 21 -45.70 19.44 -27.78
CA SER A 21 -47.10 19.02 -27.80
C SER A 21 -47.15 17.50 -27.65
N VAL A 22 -47.57 17.01 -26.49
CA VAL A 22 -47.91 15.60 -26.29
C VAL A 22 -49.39 15.44 -26.61
N LEU A 23 -49.68 14.74 -27.71
CA LEU A 23 -51.02 14.28 -28.06
C LEU A 23 -51.47 13.26 -27.01
N PHE A 24 -52.47 13.64 -26.21
CA PHE A 24 -53.22 12.74 -25.34
C PHE A 24 -54.22 11.97 -26.21
N THR A 25 -53.88 10.73 -26.57
CA THR A 25 -54.86 9.76 -27.08
C THR A 25 -55.51 9.05 -25.89
N SER A 26 -56.77 9.37 -25.68
CA SER A 26 -57.63 8.76 -24.66
C SER A 26 -57.93 7.31 -25.04
N LEU A 27 -57.26 6.33 -24.40
CA LEU A 27 -57.74 4.95 -24.35
C LEU A 27 -58.47 4.73 -23.02
N PHE A 28 -59.79 4.64 -23.11
CA PHE A 28 -60.66 4.12 -22.08
C PHE A 28 -60.36 2.63 -21.86
N LEU A 29 -59.93 2.23 -20.66
CA LEU A 29 -59.98 0.85 -20.20
C LEU A 29 -60.78 0.75 -18.88
N PRO A 30 -61.61 -0.30 -18.72
CA PRO A 30 -62.57 -0.39 -17.63
C PRO A 30 -61.90 -0.67 -16.27
N SER A 31 -62.29 0.14 -15.30
CA SER A 31 -62.02 -0.02 -13.87
C SER A 31 -62.64 -1.31 -13.34
N ASN A 32 -61.82 -2.29 -12.95
CA ASN A 32 -62.02 -3.17 -11.79
C ASN A 32 -61.02 -4.35 -11.69
N ALA A 33 -60.10 -4.55 -12.65
CA ALA A 33 -59.18 -5.69 -12.62
C ALA A 33 -57.87 -5.47 -11.84
N TRP A 34 -57.60 -4.27 -11.30
CA TRP A 34 -56.32 -3.95 -10.64
C TRP A 34 -56.31 -4.13 -9.12
N ARG A 35 -57.48 -4.27 -8.47
CA ARG A 35 -57.54 -4.39 -7.00
C ARG A 35 -57.20 -5.78 -6.49
N SER A 36 -57.35 -6.81 -7.32
CA SER A 36 -57.08 -8.21 -6.93
C SER A 36 -55.66 -8.68 -7.22
N ALA A 37 -54.92 -7.98 -8.09
CA ALA A 37 -53.52 -8.32 -8.42
C ALA A 37 -52.50 -7.74 -7.43
N VAL A 38 -52.84 -6.66 -6.71
CA VAL A 38 -51.94 -6.01 -5.75
C VAL A 38 -51.88 -6.78 -4.41
N LEU A 39 -52.90 -7.57 -4.08
CA LEU A 39 -52.94 -8.32 -2.81
C LEU A 39 -52.21 -9.68 -2.85
N MET A 40 -51.92 -10.23 -4.05
CA MET A 40 -51.20 -11.51 -4.22
C MET A 40 -49.69 -11.37 -4.50
N ILE A 41 -49.18 -10.14 -4.67
CA ILE A 41 -47.73 -9.86 -4.76
C ILE A 41 -47.15 -9.47 -3.38
N ALA A 42 -48.01 -9.12 -2.42
CA ALA A 42 -47.59 -8.72 -1.07
C ALA A 42 -47.31 -9.90 -0.09
N VAL A 43 -47.62 -11.15 -0.47
CA VAL A 43 -47.49 -12.32 0.42
C VAL A 43 -46.34 -13.28 0.00
N THR A 44 -45.72 -13.08 -1.15
CA THR A 44 -44.59 -13.91 -1.64
C THR A 44 -43.20 -13.25 -1.54
N LEU A 45 -43.07 -12.10 -0.85
CA LEU A 45 -41.80 -11.37 -0.68
C LEU A 45 -41.17 -11.46 0.73
N VAL A 46 -41.58 -12.41 1.58
CA VAL A 46 -41.02 -12.56 2.95
C VAL A 46 -40.26 -13.88 3.19
N ALA A 47 -40.16 -14.78 2.21
CA ALA A 47 -39.41 -16.02 2.38
C ALA A 47 -38.26 -16.12 1.37
N GLY A 48 -37.05 -15.75 1.79
CA GLY A 48 -35.84 -16.12 1.06
C GLY A 48 -34.72 -15.10 1.08
N CYS A 49 -34.11 -14.86 2.25
CA CYS A 49 -32.69 -14.53 2.40
C CYS A 49 -32.28 -14.71 3.87
N ALA A 50 -32.34 -15.95 4.34
CA ALA A 50 -31.68 -16.40 5.56
C ALA A 50 -30.73 -17.54 5.19
N SER A 51 -29.67 -17.21 4.45
CA SER A 51 -28.46 -18.01 4.33
C SER A 51 -27.29 -17.18 4.88
N GLY A 52 -27.36 -16.87 6.18
CA GLY A 52 -26.23 -16.36 6.92
C GLY A 52 -25.43 -17.56 7.43
N GLY A 53 -24.26 -17.81 6.83
CA GLY A 53 -23.35 -18.85 7.31
C GLY A 53 -22.18 -19.14 6.37
N GLY A 54 -21.00 -18.59 6.70
CA GLY A 54 -19.68 -19.02 6.21
C GLY A 54 -19.06 -18.04 5.19
N GLY A 55 -17.93 -17.37 5.44
CA GLY A 55 -17.04 -17.36 6.59
C GLY A 55 -16.30 -16.02 6.63
N GLY A 56 -16.13 -15.48 7.84
CA GLY A 56 -15.36 -14.25 8.07
C GLY A 56 -13.88 -14.49 7.86
N GLY A 57 -13.35 -14.06 6.72
CA GLY A 57 -11.92 -14.08 6.40
C GLY A 57 -11.50 -12.72 5.86
N GLY A 58 -11.25 -11.75 6.75
CA GLY A 58 -10.77 -10.41 6.36
C GLY A 58 -11.15 -9.35 7.37
N ARG A 59 -10.16 -8.57 7.84
CA ARG A 59 -10.16 -7.47 8.87
C ARG A 59 -10.94 -7.66 10.18
N TYR A 60 -11.93 -8.53 10.26
CA TYR A 60 -12.84 -8.81 11.37
C TYR A 60 -12.80 -10.27 11.81
N ALA A 61 -12.08 -11.14 11.09
CA ALA A 61 -11.81 -12.51 11.49
C ALA A 61 -11.00 -12.58 12.80
N MET A 62 -10.12 -11.61 13.02
CA MET A 62 -9.40 -11.42 14.28
C MET A 62 -10.11 -10.41 15.18
N SER A 63 -10.67 -10.92 16.29
CA SER A 63 -11.35 -10.12 17.33
C SER A 63 -10.37 -9.23 18.12
N ARG A 64 -9.08 -9.61 18.17
CA ARG A 64 -7.98 -8.85 18.79
C ARG A 64 -6.79 -8.83 17.83
N ASP A 65 -6.11 -7.68 17.75
CA ASP A 65 -4.84 -7.61 17.02
C ASP A 65 -3.78 -8.43 17.75
N ALA A 66 -2.92 -9.10 16.99
CA ALA A 66 -1.92 -10.02 17.50
C ALA A 66 -0.58 -9.78 16.78
N TYR A 67 0.51 -9.98 17.49
CA TYR A 67 1.85 -9.98 16.92
C TYR A 67 2.18 -11.41 16.47
N PRO A 68 3.05 -11.58 15.46
CA PRO A 68 3.33 -12.91 14.90
C PRO A 68 3.81 -13.88 15.98
N ASP A 69 3.21 -15.07 16.01
CA ASP A 69 3.55 -16.14 16.98
C ASP A 69 5.02 -16.56 16.91
N ARG A 70 5.64 -16.38 15.74
CA ARG A 70 7.07 -16.55 15.52
C ARG A 70 7.75 -15.17 15.48
N GLN A 71 8.58 -14.89 16.48
CA GLN A 71 9.38 -13.67 16.51
C GLN A 71 10.36 -13.66 15.33
N VAL A 72 10.04 -12.88 14.30
CA VAL A 72 10.98 -12.56 13.22
C VAL A 72 12.01 -11.58 13.79
N ASP A 73 13.30 -11.84 13.54
CA ASP A 73 14.35 -10.91 13.93
C ASP A 73 14.28 -9.65 13.06
N VAL A 74 13.87 -8.55 13.68
CA VAL A 74 13.72 -7.23 13.07
C VAL A 74 14.70 -6.22 13.67
N SER A 75 15.66 -6.68 14.48
CA SER A 75 16.63 -5.83 15.17
C SER A 75 17.48 -4.99 14.20
N ASN A 76 17.72 -5.53 13.00
CA ASN A 76 18.56 -4.93 11.96
C ASN A 76 17.77 -4.15 10.89
N VAL A 77 16.45 -4.01 11.03
CA VAL A 77 15.65 -3.22 10.08
C VAL A 77 16.13 -1.76 10.14
N PRO A 78 16.58 -1.16 9.02
CA PRO A 78 17.12 0.19 9.02
C PRO A 78 16.02 1.23 9.30
N ASP A 79 16.42 2.36 9.87
CA ASP A 79 15.56 3.54 10.03
C ASP A 79 14.92 3.97 8.70
N ALA A 80 13.71 4.53 8.76
CA ALA A 80 13.13 5.19 7.59
C ALA A 80 14.01 6.38 7.20
N VAL A 81 14.36 6.49 5.91
CA VAL A 81 15.19 7.58 5.39
C VAL A 81 14.32 8.79 5.07
N PRO A 82 14.49 9.95 5.75
CA PRO A 82 13.73 11.16 5.45
C PRO A 82 13.96 11.66 4.03
N ARG A 83 12.85 11.86 3.31
CA ARG A 83 12.82 12.32 1.91
C ARG A 83 11.85 13.47 1.74
N VAL A 84 12.18 14.38 0.83
CA VAL A 84 11.27 15.45 0.44
C VAL A 84 10.23 14.85 -0.49
N GLU A 85 9.00 14.72 -0.01
CA GLU A 85 7.89 14.14 -0.75
C GLU A 85 6.67 15.07 -0.68
N PRO A 86 5.83 15.11 -1.72
CA PRO A 86 4.54 15.79 -1.63
C PRO A 86 3.65 15.10 -0.59
N LEU A 87 2.75 15.88 0.02
CA LEU A 87 1.70 15.29 0.87
C LEU A 87 0.83 14.34 0.06
N SER A 88 0.45 13.21 0.66
CA SER A 88 -0.45 12.24 0.03
C SER A 88 -1.81 12.87 -0.29
N ARG A 89 -2.40 12.40 -1.39
CA ARG A 89 -3.76 12.79 -1.84
C ARG A 89 -4.82 12.32 -0.85
N SER A 90 -4.57 11.22 -0.15
CA SER A 90 -5.46 10.65 0.87
C SER A 90 -4.92 10.91 2.29
N GLY A 91 -5.79 10.75 3.29
CA GLY A 91 -5.44 10.91 4.70
C GLY A 91 -5.25 12.36 5.17
N ASN A 92 -5.06 13.34 4.29
CA ASN A 92 -4.78 14.75 4.65
C ASN A 92 -5.99 15.70 4.64
N GLN A 93 -7.20 15.17 4.78
CA GLN A 93 -8.37 16.02 5.02
C GLN A 93 -8.16 16.83 6.30
N SER A 94 -8.47 18.13 6.29
CA SER A 94 -8.24 19.03 7.44
C SER A 94 -8.93 18.53 8.72
N THR A 95 -10.06 17.83 8.54
CA THR A 95 -10.74 17.08 9.61
C THR A 95 -11.21 15.72 9.10
N TYR A 96 -11.34 14.77 10.02
CA TYR A 96 -11.92 13.45 9.75
C TYR A 96 -12.60 12.91 11.01
N GLN A 97 -13.47 11.91 10.86
CA GLN A 97 -14.22 11.32 11.97
C GLN A 97 -14.00 9.82 12.04
N VAL A 98 -13.74 9.32 13.25
CA VAL A 98 -13.60 7.89 13.56
C VAL A 98 -14.27 7.65 14.90
N LEU A 99 -15.13 6.64 14.99
CA LEU A 99 -15.90 6.29 16.20
C LEU A 99 -16.68 7.48 16.81
N GLY A 100 -17.26 8.33 15.96
CA GLY A 100 -18.00 9.53 16.37
C GLY A 100 -17.13 10.68 16.91
N LYS A 101 -15.80 10.50 17.01
CA LYS A 101 -14.85 11.53 17.43
C LYS A 101 -14.24 12.23 16.22
N ARG A 102 -14.20 13.55 16.27
CA ARG A 102 -13.57 14.39 15.24
C ARG A 102 -12.10 14.61 15.55
N TYR A 103 -11.26 14.47 14.53
CA TYR A 103 -9.83 14.71 14.58
C TYR A 103 -9.44 15.81 13.58
N HIS A 104 -8.33 16.47 13.86
CA HIS A 104 -7.80 17.57 13.06
C HIS A 104 -6.38 17.23 12.58
N VAL A 105 -6.14 17.43 11.29
CA VAL A 105 -4.80 17.29 10.70
C VAL A 105 -4.12 18.65 10.71
N LEU A 106 -2.86 18.67 11.15
CA LEU A 106 -2.02 19.86 11.12
C LEU A 106 -1.71 20.25 9.67
N SER A 107 -1.69 21.55 9.40
CA SER A 107 -1.30 22.08 8.08
C SER A 107 0.17 21.84 7.75
N SER A 108 1.01 21.61 8.78
CA SER A 108 2.43 21.31 8.65
C SER A 108 2.92 20.49 9.83
N SER A 109 3.95 19.67 9.61
CA SER A 109 4.71 18.97 10.65
C SER A 109 5.87 19.80 11.22
N LYS A 110 6.13 21.00 10.68
CA LYS A 110 7.27 21.84 11.08
C LYS A 110 7.23 22.18 12.57
N GLY A 111 8.31 21.85 13.28
CA GLY A 111 8.46 22.13 14.71
C GLY A 111 7.62 21.24 15.62
N TYR A 112 6.93 20.23 15.08
CA TYR A 112 6.13 19.31 15.88
C TYR A 112 7.03 18.51 16.83
N THR A 113 6.77 18.64 18.12
CA THR A 113 7.30 17.75 19.15
C THR A 113 6.21 17.49 20.19
N GLN A 114 5.99 16.22 20.52
CA GLN A 114 5.00 15.85 21.52
C GLN A 114 5.46 14.61 22.27
N THR A 115 5.19 14.58 23.57
CA THR A 115 5.43 13.41 24.42
C THR A 115 4.10 12.71 24.66
N GLY A 116 4.07 11.39 24.55
CA GLY A 116 2.85 10.59 24.57
C GLY A 116 3.10 9.12 24.87
N ARG A 117 2.04 8.33 25.02
CA ARG A 117 2.19 6.87 25.06
C ARG A 117 2.15 6.31 23.64
N ALA A 118 3.15 5.52 23.28
CA ALA A 118 3.17 4.73 22.06
C ALA A 118 2.54 3.35 22.30
N SER A 119 1.94 2.79 21.26
CA SER A 119 1.75 1.35 21.14
C SER A 119 2.22 0.88 19.76
N PHE A 120 1.85 -0.32 19.36
CA PHE A 120 2.14 -0.85 18.04
C PHE A 120 0.96 -1.66 17.52
N TYR A 121 0.94 -1.94 16.22
CA TYR A 121 -0.12 -2.69 15.55
C TYR A 121 0.48 -3.84 14.75
N GLY A 122 -0.23 -4.97 14.74
CA GLY A 122 0.28 -6.27 14.35
C GLY A 122 -0.34 -6.84 13.08
N GLN A 123 -0.48 -8.16 13.04
CA GLN A 123 -0.81 -8.97 11.87
C GLN A 123 -2.18 -8.65 11.28
N LYS A 124 -3.11 -8.11 12.07
CA LYS A 124 -4.45 -7.74 11.61
C LYS A 124 -4.44 -6.74 10.44
N PHE A 125 -3.40 -5.93 10.36
CA PHE A 125 -3.30 -4.86 9.37
C PHE A 125 -2.35 -5.20 8.21
N GLN A 126 -1.60 -6.30 8.29
CA GLN A 126 -0.58 -6.65 7.29
C GLN A 126 -1.21 -6.74 5.89
N GLY A 127 -0.59 -6.08 4.91
CA GLY A 127 -1.02 -6.09 3.50
C GLY A 127 -2.24 -5.23 3.19
N TYR A 128 -2.88 -4.60 4.19
CA TYR A 128 -3.97 -3.68 3.96
C TYR A 128 -3.49 -2.25 3.72
N ASP A 129 -4.27 -1.48 2.97
CA ASP A 129 -4.00 -0.06 2.74
C ASP A 129 -4.08 0.76 4.04
N THR A 130 -3.06 1.58 4.23
CA THR A 130 -3.00 2.67 5.21
C THR A 130 -3.77 3.90 4.71
N ALA A 131 -3.97 4.89 5.58
CA ALA A 131 -4.70 6.11 5.25
C ALA A 131 -4.08 6.93 4.10
N ASN A 132 -2.79 6.77 3.80
CA ASN A 132 -2.14 7.41 2.66
C ASN A 132 -2.14 6.56 1.38
N GLY A 133 -2.68 5.33 1.42
CA GLY A 133 -2.78 4.39 0.30
C GLY A 133 -1.60 3.42 0.14
N GLU A 134 -0.58 3.47 1.00
CA GLU A 134 0.49 2.46 1.03
C GLU A 134 0.00 1.19 1.72
N GLN A 135 0.44 0.00 1.27
CA GLN A 135 0.20 -1.24 2.00
C GLN A 135 1.00 -1.23 3.31
N TYR A 136 0.36 -1.58 4.41
CA TYR A 136 1.05 -1.75 5.66
C TYR A 136 1.91 -3.01 5.67
N ASP A 137 3.19 -2.82 6.02
CA ASP A 137 4.11 -3.89 6.31
C ASP A 137 4.69 -3.70 7.72
N MET A 138 4.37 -4.63 8.62
CA MET A 138 4.83 -4.63 10.01
C MET A 138 6.35 -4.70 10.16
N TYR A 139 7.05 -5.15 9.12
CA TYR A 139 8.51 -5.29 9.10
C TYR A 139 9.24 -4.04 8.57
N THR A 140 8.50 -2.96 8.27
CA THR A 140 9.07 -1.67 7.85
C THR A 140 9.05 -0.63 8.98
N MET A 141 9.84 0.44 8.88
CA MET A 141 9.84 1.56 9.85
C MET A 141 8.70 2.55 9.59
N SER A 142 7.48 2.14 9.92
CA SER A 142 6.26 2.93 9.73
C SER A 142 5.49 3.21 11.03
N ALA A 143 4.55 4.15 10.99
CA ALA A 143 3.70 4.51 12.11
C ALA A 143 2.38 5.17 11.70
N ALA A 144 1.39 5.09 12.58
CA ALA A 144 0.12 5.81 12.51
C ALA A 144 0.11 7.01 13.47
N HIS A 145 -0.34 8.18 12.99
CA HIS A 145 -0.52 9.37 13.82
C HIS A 145 -1.81 10.14 13.49
N ARG A 146 -2.44 10.71 14.51
CA ARG A 146 -3.76 11.34 14.40
C ARG A 146 -3.73 12.65 13.61
N SER A 147 -2.70 13.47 13.82
CA SER A 147 -2.70 14.86 13.38
C SER A 147 -1.53 15.24 12.48
N LEU A 148 -0.52 14.38 12.32
CA LEU A 148 0.62 14.72 11.46
C LEU A 148 0.19 14.56 9.99
N PRO A 149 0.53 15.51 9.10
CA PRO A 149 0.24 15.35 7.68
C PRO A 149 1.01 14.15 7.12
N LEU A 150 0.43 13.44 6.16
CA LEU A 150 1.01 12.23 5.57
C LEU A 150 1.65 12.54 4.21
N PRO A 151 2.83 11.99 3.90
CA PRO A 151 3.73 11.36 4.86
C PRO A 151 4.41 12.41 5.76
N THR A 152 4.79 12.01 6.97
CA THR A 152 5.75 12.75 7.80
C THR A 152 6.83 11.80 8.27
N PHE A 153 8.09 12.19 8.21
CA PHE A 153 9.15 11.45 8.90
C PHE A 153 9.28 11.97 10.33
N ALA A 154 9.36 11.06 11.31
CA ALA A 154 9.46 11.43 12.71
C ALA A 154 10.51 10.59 13.43
N ARG A 155 11.30 11.25 14.28
CA ARG A 155 12.11 10.57 15.29
C ARG A 155 11.22 10.25 16.48
N VAL A 156 11.20 8.99 16.87
CA VAL A 156 10.52 8.49 18.06
C VAL A 156 11.59 8.05 19.04
N THR A 157 11.57 8.61 20.24
CA THR A 157 12.50 8.26 21.33
C THR A 157 11.71 7.64 22.47
N ASN A 158 12.05 6.43 22.86
CA ASN A 158 11.55 5.81 24.09
C ASN A 158 12.24 6.45 25.29
N LEU A 159 11.45 7.04 26.18
CA LEU A 159 11.96 7.84 27.31
C LEU A 159 12.46 6.98 28.48
N ALA A 160 12.21 5.68 28.47
CA ALA A 160 12.66 4.77 29.52
C ALA A 160 14.10 4.28 29.30
N ASN A 161 14.58 4.25 28.05
CA ASN A 161 15.88 3.68 27.68
C ASN A 161 16.66 4.53 26.67
N ASP A 162 16.16 5.73 26.33
CA ASP A 162 16.72 6.68 25.36
C ASP A 162 16.95 6.13 23.93
N ARG A 163 16.45 4.91 23.62
CA ARG A 163 16.52 4.36 22.27
C ARG A 163 15.63 5.18 21.35
N SER A 164 16.10 5.38 20.12
CA SER A 164 15.34 6.11 19.11
C SER A 164 15.37 5.45 17.74
N VAL A 165 14.28 5.64 17.00
CA VAL A 165 14.15 5.22 15.59
C VAL A 165 13.57 6.38 14.78
N ILE A 166 13.83 6.37 13.49
CA ILE A 166 13.11 7.23 12.52
C ILE A 166 12.07 6.38 11.80
N VAL A 167 10.83 6.84 11.82
CA VAL A 167 9.68 6.21 11.15
C VAL A 167 9.09 7.11 10.08
N ARG A 168 8.47 6.49 9.08
CA ARG A 168 7.52 7.14 8.16
C ARG A 168 6.12 7.04 8.75
N VAL A 169 5.54 8.19 9.08
CA VAL A 169 4.12 8.28 9.42
C VAL A 169 3.32 8.23 8.12
N ASN A 170 2.65 7.12 7.85
CA ASN A 170 1.87 6.87 6.64
C ASN A 170 0.40 6.54 6.93
N ASP A 171 -0.01 6.42 8.20
CA ASP A 171 -1.36 6.03 8.58
C ASP A 171 -2.01 6.97 9.63
N ARG A 172 -3.32 6.78 9.85
CA ARG A 172 -4.15 7.50 10.82
C ARG A 172 -4.48 6.62 12.01
N GLY A 173 -4.51 7.25 13.18
CA GLY A 173 -4.66 6.58 14.48
C GLY A 173 -3.53 7.02 15.40
N PRO A 174 -3.40 6.44 16.61
CA PRO A 174 -4.36 5.60 17.31
C PRO A 174 -5.70 6.29 17.58
N PHE A 175 -6.78 5.52 17.65
CA PHE A 175 -8.12 6.00 18.04
C PHE A 175 -8.51 5.66 19.48
N HIS A 176 -7.58 5.08 20.25
CA HIS A 176 -7.67 4.98 21.69
C HIS A 176 -7.08 6.24 22.32
N ASP A 177 -7.84 6.87 23.21
CA ASP A 177 -7.68 8.29 23.58
C ASP A 177 -6.36 8.64 24.24
N ASP A 178 -5.76 7.68 24.92
CA ASP A 178 -4.57 7.83 25.73
C ASP A 178 -3.27 7.46 24.97
N ARG A 179 -3.36 7.17 23.66
CA ARG A 179 -2.19 6.86 22.81
C ARG A 179 -1.87 8.01 21.84
N LEU A 180 -0.60 8.30 21.65
CA LEU A 180 -0.10 9.34 20.75
C LEU A 180 0.19 8.80 19.35
N ILE A 181 0.87 7.66 19.29
CA ILE A 181 1.40 7.07 18.07
C ILE A 181 1.30 5.54 18.15
N ASP A 182 0.96 4.91 17.05
CA ASP A 182 1.03 3.44 16.91
C ASP A 182 2.16 3.13 15.92
N LEU A 183 3.11 2.31 16.34
CA LEU A 183 4.30 1.96 15.58
C LEU A 183 4.12 0.62 14.86
N SER A 184 4.92 0.38 13.83
CA SER A 184 5.07 -0.97 13.30
C SER A 184 5.76 -1.91 14.29
N TYR A 185 5.63 -3.22 14.07
CA TYR A 185 6.33 -4.23 14.87
C TYR A 185 7.86 -4.03 14.85
N ALA A 186 8.46 -3.74 13.69
CA ALA A 186 9.89 -3.48 13.57
C ALA A 186 10.33 -2.24 14.36
N ALA A 187 9.57 -1.14 14.31
CA ALA A 187 9.88 0.08 15.06
C ALA A 187 9.74 -0.13 16.57
N ALA A 188 8.70 -0.83 17.02
CA ALA A 188 8.50 -1.17 18.42
C ALA A 188 9.58 -2.10 18.98
N SER A 189 10.05 -3.06 18.18
CA SER A 189 11.19 -3.92 18.51
C SER A 189 12.47 -3.11 18.69
N ARG A 190 12.79 -2.22 17.75
CA ARG A 190 14.01 -1.40 17.84
C ARG A 190 13.99 -0.36 18.95
N LEU A 191 12.81 0.03 19.44
CA LEU A 191 12.62 0.85 20.64
C LEU A 191 12.59 0.05 21.95
N ASP A 192 12.64 -1.28 21.88
CA ASP A 192 12.57 -2.17 23.04
C ASP A 192 11.30 -1.93 23.87
N MET A 193 10.15 -1.99 23.19
CA MET A 193 8.84 -1.83 23.83
C MET A 193 7.86 -2.99 23.56
N LEU A 194 8.29 -4.04 22.86
CA LEU A 194 7.44 -5.20 22.58
C LEU A 194 6.98 -5.89 23.87
N GLY A 195 7.89 -6.14 24.81
CA GLY A 195 7.58 -6.82 26.06
C GLY A 195 6.58 -6.07 26.94
N ALA A 196 6.66 -4.74 26.96
CA ALA A 196 5.75 -3.89 27.74
C ALA A 196 4.42 -3.61 27.03
N GLY A 197 4.31 -3.88 25.72
CA GLY A 197 3.14 -3.55 24.90
C GLY A 197 3.01 -2.06 24.54
N THR A 198 3.46 -1.18 25.44
CA THR A 198 3.40 0.28 25.31
C THR A 198 4.65 0.93 25.90
N ALA A 199 4.95 2.16 25.50
CA ALA A 199 6.06 2.93 26.06
C ALA A 199 5.74 4.43 26.11
N ARG A 200 6.36 5.17 27.03
CA ARG A 200 6.33 6.63 26.97
C ARG A 200 7.38 7.10 25.97
N VAL A 201 6.95 7.84 24.96
CA VAL A 201 7.81 8.30 23.87
C VAL A 201 7.74 9.81 23.67
N ARG A 202 8.82 10.37 23.13
CA ARG A 202 8.83 11.68 22.48
C ARG A 202 8.84 11.50 20.97
N VAL A 203 7.86 12.09 20.28
CA VAL A 203 7.76 12.13 18.82
C VAL A 203 8.18 13.52 18.35
N THR A 204 9.18 13.58 17.47
CA THR A 204 9.66 14.84 16.88
C THR A 204 9.65 14.72 15.36
N ALA A 205 8.92 15.59 14.68
CA ALA A 205 8.90 15.60 13.22
C ALA A 205 10.26 16.04 12.67
N ILE A 206 10.68 15.41 11.58
CA ILE A 206 11.95 15.66 10.91
C ILE A 206 11.66 16.49 9.65
N ASP A 207 12.39 17.60 9.50
CA ASP A 207 12.49 18.31 8.21
C ASP A 207 13.45 17.52 7.30
N PRO A 208 12.97 16.89 6.20
CA PRO A 208 13.81 16.06 5.36
C PRO A 208 14.96 16.82 4.71
N ARG A 209 14.78 18.11 4.39
CA ARG A 209 15.82 18.93 3.75
C ARG A 209 16.98 19.17 4.71
N GLN A 210 16.66 19.51 5.96
CA GLN A 210 17.66 19.70 7.01
C GLN A 210 18.36 18.38 7.36
N TRP A 211 17.61 17.28 7.41
CA TRP A 211 18.17 15.97 7.66
C TRP A 211 19.19 15.59 6.57
N GLN A 212 18.82 15.72 5.30
CA GLN A 212 19.71 15.42 4.16
C GLN A 212 20.97 16.28 4.16
N ALA A 213 20.85 17.60 4.39
CA ALA A 213 22.01 18.49 4.46
C ALA A 213 23.03 18.06 5.53
N ARG A 214 22.55 17.64 6.71
CA ARG A 214 23.42 17.15 7.79
C ARG A 214 24.09 15.82 7.48
N HIS A 215 23.38 14.91 6.80
CA HIS A 215 23.91 13.59 6.44
C HIS A 215 24.90 13.65 5.28
N ASN A 216 24.66 14.52 4.29
CA ASN A 216 25.61 14.73 3.19
C ASN A 216 26.92 15.37 3.69
N ASN A 217 26.83 16.37 4.57
CA ASN A 217 28.01 17.01 5.14
C ASN A 217 28.83 16.04 6.02
N SER A 218 28.18 15.19 6.81
CA SER A 218 28.89 14.20 7.64
C SER A 218 29.58 13.12 6.80
N GLN A 219 28.98 12.68 5.70
CA GLN A 219 29.63 11.77 4.75
C GLN A 219 30.82 12.43 4.03
N GLN A 220 30.71 13.72 3.68
CA GLN A 220 31.83 14.46 3.10
C GLN A 220 32.98 14.64 4.09
N VAL A 221 32.71 14.98 5.35
CA VAL A 221 33.76 15.10 6.39
C VAL A 221 34.45 13.76 6.66
N ALA A 222 33.71 12.65 6.65
CA ALA A 222 34.29 11.30 6.77
C ALA A 222 35.15 10.93 5.54
N ALA A 223 34.72 11.28 4.32
CA ALA A 223 35.48 11.02 3.10
C ALA A 223 36.76 11.87 2.98
N HIS A 224 36.78 13.08 3.56
CA HIS A 224 37.94 13.98 3.54
C HIS A 224 38.98 13.70 4.64
N THR A 225 38.68 12.84 5.61
CA THR A 225 39.61 12.49 6.70
C THR A 225 40.45 11.24 6.41
N ASP A 226 40.16 10.50 5.34
CA ASP A 226 40.91 9.31 4.91
C ASP A 226 42.01 9.59 3.85
N HIS A 227 42.24 10.84 3.46
CA HIS A 227 43.32 11.20 2.52
C HIS A 227 44.25 12.25 3.12
N SER A 228 45.20 11.80 3.95
CA SER A 228 46.44 12.56 4.21
C SER A 228 47.44 12.34 3.07
N PRO A 229 48.00 13.39 2.45
CA PRO A 229 49.07 13.24 1.47
C PRO A 229 50.41 13.07 2.21
N GLY A 230 51.00 11.87 2.14
CA GLY A 230 52.27 11.58 2.78
C GLY A 230 53.03 10.44 2.11
N ALA A 231 54.07 10.83 1.36
CA ALA A 231 55.22 10.05 0.89
C ALA A 231 55.07 9.16 -0.36
N SER A 232 55.67 9.68 -1.43
CA SER A 232 56.11 8.98 -2.63
C SER A 232 56.86 7.67 -2.37
N ARG A 233 56.57 6.64 -3.18
CA ARG A 233 57.59 5.68 -3.60
C ARG A 233 57.41 5.33 -5.08
N MET A 234 58.39 5.79 -5.88
CA MET A 234 58.68 5.36 -7.26
C MET A 234 58.86 3.83 -7.29
N GLN A 235 58.08 3.10 -8.11
CA GLN A 235 58.33 2.72 -9.51
C GLN A 235 59.10 1.39 -9.65
N THR A 236 58.44 0.37 -10.22
CA THR A 236 59.05 -0.52 -11.21
C THR A 236 57.98 -1.11 -12.13
N SER A 237 58.27 -1.00 -13.41
CA SER A 237 57.51 -1.30 -14.61
C SER A 237 57.92 -2.65 -15.23
N ALA A 238 56.99 -3.36 -15.88
CA ALA A 238 57.19 -4.07 -17.16
C ALA A 238 55.89 -4.77 -17.65
N PRO A 239 55.71 -5.00 -18.97
CA PRO A 239 54.41 -4.82 -19.65
C PRO A 239 53.87 -5.98 -20.52
N GLN A 240 52.66 -5.76 -21.05
CA GLN A 240 51.98 -6.41 -22.21
C GLN A 240 51.42 -7.84 -21.97
N GLU A 241 50.25 -8.25 -22.50
CA GLU A 241 49.62 -7.90 -23.77
C GLU A 241 48.11 -8.28 -23.81
N ALA A 242 47.36 -7.53 -24.63
CA ALA A 242 46.12 -7.79 -25.39
C ALA A 242 45.32 -9.11 -25.19
N ALA A 243 44.01 -9.22 -25.40
CA ALA A 243 42.90 -8.34 -25.78
C ALA A 243 41.63 -9.22 -25.75
N VAL A 244 40.45 -8.63 -25.50
CA VAL A 244 39.34 -8.64 -26.47
C VAL A 244 38.22 -7.71 -26.01
N SER A 245 37.83 -6.86 -26.96
CA SER A 245 36.74 -5.92 -26.95
C SER A 245 35.36 -6.59 -26.92
N SER A 246 34.38 -5.90 -26.35
CA SER A 246 33.11 -5.65 -27.04
C SER A 246 32.46 -4.38 -26.51
N THR A 247 31.81 -3.67 -27.43
CA THR A 247 31.57 -2.24 -27.43
C THR A 247 30.07 -1.96 -27.30
N GLN A 248 29.73 -0.73 -26.84
CA GLN A 248 28.55 0.07 -27.25
C GLN A 248 27.14 -0.22 -26.70
N GLN A 249 26.76 0.66 -25.75
CA GLN A 249 25.49 1.37 -25.43
C GLN A 249 24.77 2.00 -26.67
N PRO A 250 23.51 2.58 -26.68
CA PRO A 250 22.45 2.86 -25.66
C PRO A 250 20.96 2.50 -26.02
N ALA A 251 20.03 2.80 -25.08
CA ALA A 251 18.53 2.88 -25.09
C ALA A 251 17.87 3.62 -26.31
N PRO A 252 16.52 3.68 -26.56
CA PRO A 252 15.34 3.62 -25.67
C PRO A 252 14.06 2.91 -26.24
N VAL A 253 12.90 2.89 -25.55
CA VAL A 253 11.57 3.39 -26.00
C VAL A 253 10.41 3.04 -25.05
N ALA A 254 9.39 3.90 -25.14
CA ALA A 254 8.18 4.06 -24.33
C ALA A 254 7.09 2.97 -24.51
N GLY A 255 6.04 3.12 -23.70
CA GLY A 255 4.94 2.18 -23.47
C GLY A 255 4.17 1.65 -24.68
N ARG A 256 3.50 0.51 -24.45
CA ARG A 256 2.36 0.02 -25.22
C ARG A 256 1.27 -0.47 -24.28
N ASN A 257 0.07 0.06 -24.51
CA ASN A 257 -1.19 -0.50 -24.04
C ASN A 257 -1.53 -1.68 -24.95
N ASP A 258 -1.26 -2.91 -24.53
CA ASP A 258 -1.73 -4.10 -25.25
C ASP A 258 -2.92 -4.69 -24.51
N ALA A 259 -4.10 -4.41 -25.06
CA ALA A 259 -5.34 -5.10 -24.74
C ALA A 259 -5.20 -6.57 -25.18
N ASN A 260 -5.53 -7.50 -24.27
CA ASN A 260 -5.59 -8.95 -24.46
C ASN A 260 -4.25 -9.73 -24.37
N SER A 261 -3.40 -9.40 -23.40
CA SER A 261 -2.25 -10.26 -23.03
C SER A 261 -2.70 -11.39 -22.10
N VAL A 262 -2.47 -12.64 -22.52
CA VAL A 262 -2.75 -13.83 -21.70
C VAL A 262 -1.82 -13.86 -20.49
N VAL A 263 -2.39 -13.86 -19.29
CA VAL A 263 -1.66 -13.83 -18.01
C VAL A 263 -1.62 -15.20 -17.37
N TYR A 264 -0.50 -15.53 -16.73
CA TYR A 264 -0.34 -16.69 -15.87
C TYR A 264 0.09 -16.25 -14.45
N LEU A 265 -0.37 -16.96 -13.42
CA LEU A 265 0.08 -16.78 -12.06
C LEU A 265 1.05 -17.89 -11.68
N GLN A 266 2.32 -17.56 -11.49
CA GLN A 266 3.34 -18.48 -11.01
C GLN A 266 3.21 -18.67 -9.50
N VAL A 267 3.01 -19.92 -9.10
CA VAL A 267 2.78 -20.33 -7.71
C VAL A 267 4.09 -20.72 -7.01
N ALA A 268 4.98 -21.41 -7.75
CA ALA A 268 6.26 -21.86 -7.23
C ALA A 268 7.29 -22.05 -8.35
N ALA A 269 8.57 -21.97 -7.98
CA ALA A 269 9.69 -22.45 -8.80
C ALA A 269 10.44 -23.52 -8.00
N LEU A 270 10.43 -24.76 -8.49
CA LEU A 270 10.94 -25.94 -7.79
C LEU A 270 12.13 -26.56 -8.52
N GLY A 271 13.12 -27.04 -7.77
CA GLY A 271 14.31 -27.70 -8.34
C GLY A 271 14.08 -29.14 -8.83
N SER A 272 12.87 -29.69 -8.67
CA SER A 272 12.52 -31.08 -8.98
C SER A 272 11.25 -31.14 -9.81
N ASP A 273 11.30 -31.88 -10.91
CA ASP A 273 10.16 -32.07 -11.84
C ASP A 273 9.02 -32.85 -11.16
N GLU A 274 9.33 -33.92 -10.44
CA GLU A 274 8.36 -34.74 -9.71
C GLU A 274 7.54 -33.91 -8.71
N HIS A 275 8.20 -33.05 -7.92
CA HIS A 275 7.52 -32.16 -6.99
C HIS A 275 6.70 -31.07 -7.71
N ALA A 276 7.16 -30.60 -8.87
CA ALA A 276 6.41 -29.63 -9.68
C ALA A 276 5.16 -30.25 -10.32
N GLN A 277 5.24 -31.49 -10.80
CA GLN A 277 4.09 -32.22 -11.32
C GLN A 277 3.08 -32.54 -10.21
N ALA A 278 3.54 -32.99 -9.03
CA ALA A 278 2.66 -33.24 -7.89
C ALA A 278 1.93 -31.95 -7.41
N LEU A 279 2.61 -30.80 -7.46
CA LEU A 279 2.00 -29.51 -7.14
C LEU A 279 0.98 -29.08 -8.22
N ARG A 280 1.30 -29.28 -9.50
CA ARG A 280 0.36 -29.04 -10.61
C ARG A 280 -0.94 -29.82 -10.40
N ASP A 281 -0.85 -31.14 -10.21
CA ASP A 281 -2.02 -32.01 -10.12
C ASP A 281 -2.92 -31.65 -8.92
N ARG A 282 -2.30 -31.29 -7.78
CA ARG A 282 -3.02 -30.81 -6.59
C ARG A 282 -3.75 -29.49 -6.85
N LEU A 283 -3.11 -28.56 -7.55
CA LEU A 283 -3.71 -27.25 -7.87
C LEU A 283 -4.82 -27.39 -8.92
N GLU A 284 -4.63 -28.22 -9.93
CA GLU A 284 -5.63 -28.47 -10.97
C GLU A 284 -6.89 -29.14 -10.41
N ALA A 285 -6.72 -30.14 -9.53
CA ALA A 285 -7.82 -30.80 -8.85
C ALA A 285 -8.62 -29.86 -7.92
N ARG A 286 -7.97 -28.83 -7.35
CA ARG A 286 -8.59 -27.90 -6.41
C ARG A 286 -9.24 -26.71 -7.12
N LEU A 287 -8.55 -26.11 -8.07
CA LEU A 287 -8.97 -24.89 -8.76
C LEU A 287 -9.89 -25.19 -9.95
N SER A 288 -10.00 -26.46 -10.39
CA SER A 288 -10.73 -26.87 -11.60
C SER A 288 -10.30 -26.08 -12.85
N ARG A 289 -9.00 -25.75 -12.93
CA ARG A 289 -8.42 -24.86 -13.95
C ARG A 289 -7.08 -25.39 -14.43
N PRO A 290 -6.71 -25.08 -15.70
CA PRO A 290 -5.44 -25.54 -16.24
C PRO A 290 -4.25 -24.96 -15.46
N VAL A 291 -3.36 -25.85 -15.06
CA VAL A 291 -2.07 -25.52 -14.46
C VAL A 291 -0.98 -26.13 -15.32
N ARG A 292 0.01 -25.34 -15.71
CA ARG A 292 1.14 -25.81 -16.52
C ARG A 292 2.43 -25.79 -15.71
N VAL A 293 3.32 -26.72 -16.03
CA VAL A 293 4.71 -26.70 -15.55
C VAL A 293 5.60 -26.32 -16.72
N THR A 294 6.36 -25.23 -16.57
CA THR A 294 7.35 -24.81 -17.57
C THR A 294 8.75 -24.98 -16.99
N ARG A 295 9.68 -25.48 -17.82
CA ARG A 295 11.08 -25.63 -17.42
C ARG A 295 11.88 -24.42 -17.89
N HIS A 296 12.56 -23.75 -16.97
CA HIS A 296 13.47 -22.66 -17.30
C HIS A 296 14.78 -22.83 -16.51
N ALA A 297 15.88 -23.04 -17.23
CA ALA A 297 17.18 -23.43 -16.67
C ALA A 297 17.07 -24.70 -15.78
N ALA A 298 17.52 -24.63 -14.52
CA ALA A 298 17.50 -25.73 -13.56
C ALA A 298 16.20 -25.83 -12.73
N MET A 299 15.18 -25.01 -13.03
CA MET A 299 13.97 -24.89 -12.21
C MET A 299 12.70 -25.20 -13.02
N HIS A 300 11.70 -25.75 -12.34
CA HIS A 300 10.37 -26.07 -12.84
C HIS A 300 9.37 -25.08 -12.23
N ARG A 301 8.75 -24.25 -13.07
CA ARG A 301 7.82 -23.20 -12.66
C ARG A 301 6.39 -23.72 -12.81
N VAL A 302 5.62 -23.66 -11.73
CA VAL A 302 4.22 -24.06 -11.71
C VAL A 302 3.36 -22.82 -11.88
N GLN A 303 2.54 -22.78 -12.93
CA GLN A 303 1.80 -21.60 -13.36
C GLN A 303 0.32 -21.92 -13.58
N VAL A 304 -0.58 -21.11 -13.02
CA VAL A 304 -2.04 -21.21 -13.18
C VAL A 304 -2.50 -20.22 -14.24
N GLY A 305 -3.20 -20.72 -15.26
CA GLY A 305 -3.66 -19.92 -16.40
C GLY A 305 -3.81 -20.79 -17.66
N PRO A 306 -4.30 -20.23 -18.78
CA PRO A 306 -4.38 -18.81 -19.10
C PRO A 306 -5.47 -18.02 -18.35
N LEU A 307 -5.18 -16.76 -18.02
CA LEU A 307 -6.08 -15.79 -17.40
C LEU A 307 -6.16 -14.54 -18.28
N ASP A 308 -7.31 -14.32 -18.90
CA ASP A 308 -7.47 -13.31 -19.95
C ASP A 308 -8.18 -12.04 -19.45
N ASP A 309 -8.63 -12.04 -18.19
CA ASP A 309 -9.39 -10.96 -17.55
C ASP A 309 -8.74 -10.59 -16.20
N PRO A 310 -8.45 -9.29 -15.96
CA PRO A 310 -7.94 -8.79 -14.67
C PRO A 310 -8.77 -9.22 -13.45
N ILE A 311 -10.09 -9.37 -13.59
CA ILE A 311 -10.98 -9.82 -12.50
C ILE A 311 -10.72 -11.30 -12.20
N MET A 312 -10.46 -12.13 -13.22
CA MET A 312 -10.10 -13.54 -13.01
C MET A 312 -8.72 -13.68 -12.38
N VAL A 313 -7.77 -12.80 -12.70
CA VAL A 313 -6.44 -12.79 -12.06
C VAL A 313 -6.58 -12.59 -10.55
N GLU A 314 -7.40 -11.64 -10.12
CA GLU A 314 -7.57 -11.37 -8.69
C GLU A 314 -8.38 -12.46 -7.96
N SER A 315 -9.37 -13.06 -8.63
CA SER A 315 -10.12 -14.20 -8.08
C SER A 315 -9.23 -15.43 -7.90
N VAL A 316 -8.41 -15.77 -8.90
CA VAL A 316 -7.51 -16.93 -8.83
C VAL A 316 -6.37 -16.68 -7.84
N ARG A 317 -5.88 -15.43 -7.75
CA ARG A 317 -4.92 -15.02 -6.70
C ARG A 317 -5.51 -15.21 -5.31
N SER A 318 -6.77 -14.81 -5.09
CA SER A 318 -7.46 -14.97 -3.81
C SER A 318 -7.62 -16.45 -3.44
N GLU A 319 -8.03 -17.29 -4.40
CA GLU A 319 -8.22 -18.74 -4.18
C GLU A 319 -6.89 -19.47 -3.91
N LEU A 320 -5.82 -19.10 -4.59
CA LEU A 320 -4.47 -19.59 -4.33
C LEU A 320 -3.94 -19.14 -2.96
N HIS A 321 -4.27 -17.93 -2.53
CA HIS A 321 -3.92 -17.43 -1.20
C HIS A 321 -4.68 -18.19 -0.10
N GLU A 322 -5.97 -18.47 -0.28
CA GLU A 322 -6.73 -19.36 0.63
C GLU A 322 -6.18 -20.79 0.67
N ALA A 323 -5.56 -21.25 -0.41
CA ALA A 323 -4.86 -22.53 -0.47
C ALA A 323 -3.44 -22.49 0.14
N GLY A 324 -3.01 -21.34 0.67
CA GLY A 324 -1.73 -21.16 1.36
C GLY A 324 -0.55 -20.83 0.46
N TYR A 325 -0.80 -20.37 -0.77
CA TYR A 325 0.24 -19.94 -1.71
C TYR A 325 0.31 -18.42 -1.78
N ASP A 326 1.20 -17.84 -0.98
CA ASP A 326 1.26 -16.38 -0.75
C ASP A 326 2.26 -15.65 -1.67
N GLN A 327 3.14 -16.40 -2.34
CA GLN A 327 4.23 -15.87 -3.17
C GLN A 327 3.92 -15.99 -4.67
N LEU A 328 2.82 -15.35 -5.09
CA LEU A 328 2.33 -15.44 -6.47
C LEU A 328 2.95 -14.36 -7.36
N HIS A 329 3.63 -14.76 -8.42
CA HIS A 329 4.19 -13.84 -9.41
C HIS A 329 3.36 -13.88 -10.70
N GLN A 330 2.96 -12.71 -11.20
CA GLN A 330 2.27 -12.61 -12.47
C GLN A 330 3.28 -12.70 -13.63
N VAL A 331 3.02 -13.57 -14.60
CA VAL A 331 3.88 -13.82 -15.76
C VAL A 331 3.03 -13.66 -17.02
N THR A 332 3.50 -12.88 -17.99
CA THR A 332 2.82 -12.71 -19.28
C THR A 332 3.17 -13.88 -20.19
N GLY A 333 2.26 -14.38 -21.01
CA GLY A 333 2.45 -15.59 -21.82
C GLY A 333 3.62 -15.60 -22.82
N SER A 334 4.38 -14.51 -22.92
CA SER A 334 5.61 -14.35 -23.71
C SER A 334 6.92 -14.66 -22.96
N ASP A 335 6.87 -14.91 -21.65
CA ASP A 335 8.03 -15.21 -20.76
C ASP A 335 8.05 -16.67 -20.26
#